data_AF-A0A7W7VCD4-F1
#
_entry.id   AF-A0A7W7VCD4-F1
#
_cell.length_a   1.000
_cell.length_b   1.000
_cell.length_c   1.000
_cell.angle_alpha   90.00
_cell.angle_beta   90.00
_cell.angle_gamma   90.00
#
_symmetry.space_group_name_H-M   'P 1'
#
loop_
_entity.id
_entity.type
_entity.pdbx_description
1 polymer ?
#
loop_
_entity_poly.entity_id
_entity_poly.type
_entity_poly.pdbx_seq_one_letter_code
_entity_poly.pdbx_strand_id
1 'polypeptide(L)'
;MSARDAPGDVLPGGKPGLGPGDQTGQVLANGNVIQNFAFDITGKTFTDMGYVKKHTHFLATSTSATLEFRSTTGSGFGPVIDAVHVESCLLVICVG
;
A
#
# COMPACT_ATOMS: atom_id res chain seq x y z
N MET A 1 -3.73 20.35 2.98
CA MET A 1 -2.55 19.94 2.19
C MET A 1 -3.09 19.32 0.91
N SER A 2 -2.74 19.84 -0.27
CA SER A 2 -3.23 19.36 -1.56
C SER A 2 -2.02 19.04 -2.43
N ALA A 3 -1.82 17.76 -2.73
CA ALA A 3 -0.95 17.36 -3.82
C ALA A 3 -1.80 17.37 -5.09
N ARG A 4 -1.56 18.35 -5.96
CA ARG A 4 -2.12 18.40 -7.32
C ARG A 4 -1.01 17.99 -8.30
N ASP A 5 -1.42 17.25 -9.32
CA ASP A 5 -0.70 16.87 -10.55
C ASP A 5 0.50 15.92 -10.46
N ALA A 6 0.22 14.66 -10.83
CA ALA A 6 1.12 13.87 -11.66
C ALA A 6 0.29 13.22 -12.79
N PRO A 7 0.36 13.71 -14.04
CA PRO A 7 -0.24 13.06 -15.19
C PRO A 7 0.69 11.96 -15.76
N GLY A 8 0.15 10.75 -15.90
CA GLY A 8 0.67 9.69 -16.77
C GLY A 8 1.64 8.69 -16.13
N ASP A 9 1.14 7.56 -15.65
CA ASP A 9 1.35 6.24 -16.29
C ASP A 9 0.55 5.17 -15.53
N VAL A 10 -0.34 4.48 -16.23
CA VAL A 10 -1.10 3.34 -15.68
C VAL A 10 -0.14 2.16 -15.65
N LEU A 11 0.42 1.83 -14.48
CA LEU A 11 1.18 0.60 -14.30
C LEU A 11 0.21 -0.52 -13.91
N PRO A 12 0.03 -1.56 -14.77
CA PRO A 12 -0.91 -2.63 -14.49
C PRO A 12 -0.47 -3.40 -13.25
N GLY A 13 -1.44 -3.65 -12.38
CA GLY A 13 -1.27 -4.39 -11.15
C GLY A 13 -0.67 -5.78 -11.35
N GLY A 14 -0.06 -6.32 -10.28
CA GLY A 14 0.47 -7.68 -10.20
C GLY A 14 -0.44 -8.66 -10.92
N LYS A 15 0.12 -9.35 -11.92
CA LYS A 15 -0.60 -10.06 -12.97
C LYS A 15 -1.38 -11.25 -12.38
N PRO A 16 -2.71 -11.17 -12.19
CA PRO A 16 -3.47 -12.29 -11.63
C PRO A 16 -3.32 -13.51 -12.54
N GLY A 17 -2.98 -14.66 -11.96
CA GLY A 17 -2.69 -15.90 -12.68
C GLY A 17 -1.23 -16.13 -13.14
N LEU A 18 -0.31 -15.19 -12.90
CA LEU A 18 1.11 -15.31 -13.32
C LEU A 18 2.15 -14.97 -12.23
N GLY A 19 1.72 -14.74 -10.99
CA GLY A 19 2.57 -14.57 -9.82
C GLY A 19 2.16 -15.49 -8.65
N PRO A 20 2.88 -15.48 -7.53
CA PRO A 20 2.50 -16.22 -6.34
C PRO A 20 1.08 -15.87 -5.87
N GLY A 21 0.34 -16.86 -5.37
CA GLY A 21 -0.99 -16.67 -4.79
C GLY A 21 -0.98 -15.66 -3.64
N ASP A 22 0.12 -15.62 -2.88
CA ASP A 22 0.33 -14.62 -1.84
C ASP A 22 1.22 -13.47 -2.33
N GLN A 23 0.71 -12.25 -2.27
CA GLN A 23 1.45 -11.01 -2.52
C GLN A 23 1.77 -10.34 -1.20
N THR A 24 3.04 -10.13 -0.90
CA THR A 24 3.51 -9.54 0.36
C THR A 24 4.22 -8.21 0.15
N GLY A 25 4.19 -7.38 1.18
CA GLY A 25 4.93 -6.12 1.20
C GLY A 25 4.94 -5.43 2.56
N GLN A 26 5.52 -4.24 2.57
CA GLN A 26 5.71 -3.42 3.75
C GLN A 26 5.30 -1.98 3.45
N VAL A 27 4.74 -1.32 4.45
CA VAL A 27 4.61 0.14 4.50
C VAL A 27 5.68 0.65 5.44
N LEU A 28 6.45 1.62 4.98
CA LEU A 28 7.45 2.31 5.79
C LEU A 28 7.09 3.78 5.92
N ALA A 29 7.30 4.36 7.11
CA ALA A 29 7.30 5.79 7.33
C ALA A 29 8.72 6.25 7.65
N ASN A 30 9.25 7.17 6.84
CA ASN A 30 10.61 7.70 6.99
C ASN A 30 11.67 6.59 7.12
N GLY A 31 11.53 5.54 6.30
CA GLY A 31 12.43 4.37 6.29
C GLY A 31 12.19 3.33 7.39
N ASN A 32 11.27 3.56 8.32
CA ASN A 32 10.91 2.60 9.37
C ASN A 32 9.67 1.80 8.97
N VAL A 33 9.72 0.48 9.06
CA VAL A 33 8.55 -0.37 8.79
C VAL A 33 7.46 -0.10 9.83
N ILE A 34 6.29 0.32 9.37
CA ILE A 34 5.09 0.58 10.20
C ILE A 34 3.99 -0.46 10.01
N GLN A 35 4.02 -1.22 8.91
CA GLN A 35 3.09 -2.31 8.67
C GLN A 35 3.70 -3.32 7.70
N ASN A 36 3.56 -4.62 8.00
CA ASN A 36 3.70 -5.67 7.00
C ASN A 36 2.30 -6.05 6.50
N PHE A 37 2.18 -6.41 5.23
CA PHE A 37 0.91 -6.87 4.66
C PHE A 37 1.10 -8.07 3.74
N ALA A 38 0.03 -8.85 3.60
CA ALA A 38 -0.09 -9.95 2.67
C ALA A 38 -1.52 -9.95 2.08
N PHE A 39 -1.64 -10.35 0.82
CA PHE A 39 -2.89 -10.51 0.10
C PHE A 39 -2.90 -11.87 -0.60
N ASP A 40 -3.98 -12.62 -0.46
CA ASP A 40 -4.24 -13.80 -1.27
C ASP A 40 -4.99 -13.38 -2.54
N ILE A 41 -4.36 -13.60 -3.69
CA ILE A 41 -4.90 -13.33 -5.02
C ILE A 41 -5.34 -14.61 -5.74
N THR A 42 -5.44 -15.74 -5.04
CA THR A 42 -5.91 -17.01 -5.60
C THR A 42 -7.30 -16.85 -6.22
N GLY A 43 -7.41 -17.19 -7.51
CA GLY A 43 -8.66 -17.06 -8.27
C GLY A 43 -9.06 -15.61 -8.62
N LYS A 44 -8.24 -14.60 -8.31
CA LYS A 44 -8.47 -13.21 -8.70
C LYS A 44 -8.13 -12.95 -10.16
N THR A 45 -8.75 -11.92 -10.72
CA THR A 45 -8.65 -11.56 -12.15
C THR A 45 -8.37 -10.06 -12.30
N PHE A 46 -8.04 -9.60 -13.50
CA PHE A 46 -7.77 -8.16 -13.73
C PHE A 46 -8.97 -7.24 -13.45
N THR A 47 -10.20 -7.77 -13.51
CA THR A 47 -11.43 -7.01 -13.22
C THR A 47 -12.00 -7.30 -11.83
N ASP A 48 -11.52 -8.35 -11.16
CA ASP A 48 -11.76 -8.63 -9.74
C ASP A 48 -10.41 -8.90 -9.07
N MET A 49 -9.71 -7.81 -8.75
CA MET A 49 -8.38 -7.85 -8.14
C MET A 49 -8.40 -8.25 -6.66
N GLY A 50 -9.57 -8.31 -6.02
CA GLY A 50 -9.67 -8.63 -4.60
C GLY A 50 -9.12 -7.53 -3.66
N TYR A 51 -9.26 -6.25 -4.02
CA TYR A 51 -8.80 -5.15 -3.17
C TYR A 51 -9.37 -5.23 -1.75
N VAL A 52 -8.51 -5.00 -0.76
CA VAL A 52 -8.90 -4.88 0.65
C VAL A 52 -8.33 -3.58 1.22
N LYS A 53 -9.08 -2.94 2.11
CA LYS A 53 -8.59 -1.76 2.83
C LYS A 53 -7.69 -2.17 3.98
N LYS A 54 -6.54 -1.50 4.10
CA LYS A 54 -5.63 -1.61 5.23
C LYS A 54 -5.43 -0.21 5.83
N HIS A 55 -5.36 -0.17 7.15
CA HIS A 55 -5.09 1.06 7.89
C HIS A 55 -3.83 0.85 8.71
N THR A 56 -3.04 1.91 8.83
CA THR A 56 -1.88 1.98 9.71
C THR A 56 -1.72 3.39 10.21
N HIS A 57 -1.04 3.53 11.34
CA HIS A 57 -0.76 4.81 11.97
C HIS A 57 0.75 4.98 12.08
N PHE A 58 1.21 6.21 11.88
CA PHE A 58 2.58 6.60 12.16
C PHE A 58 2.60 8.00 12.76
N LEU A 59 3.60 8.29 13.58
CA LEU A 59 3.82 9.62 14.11
C LEU A 59 4.57 10.47 13.09
N ALA A 60 3.95 11.54 12.60
CA ALA A 60 4.64 12.56 11.83
C ALA A 60 5.41 13.48 12.80
N THR A 61 6.73 13.35 12.84
CA THR A 61 7.62 14.16 13.69
C THR A 61 8.15 15.43 13.01
N SER A 62 7.75 15.64 11.75
CA SER A 62 8.13 16.78 10.90
C SER A 62 6.93 17.22 10.07
N THR A 63 7.06 18.37 9.40
CA THR A 63 6.05 18.88 8.45
C THR A 63 5.96 18.07 7.17
N SER A 64 6.92 17.17 6.92
CA SER A 64 6.91 16.19 5.83
C SER A 64 7.17 14.78 6.35
N ALA A 65 6.60 13.80 5.67
CA ALA A 65 6.87 12.39 5.88
C ALA A 65 6.90 11.65 4.53
N THR A 66 7.78 10.66 4.42
CA THR A 66 7.83 9.77 3.27
C THR A 66 7.16 8.45 3.63
N LEU A 67 6.12 8.08 2.88
CA LEU A 67 5.55 6.75 2.92
C LEU A 67 6.12 5.94 1.75
N GLU A 68 6.70 4.78 2.06
CA GLU A 68 7.22 3.84 1.07
C GLU A 68 6.40 2.54 1.13
N PHE A 69 5.93 2.09 -0.04
CA PHE A 69 5.30 0.79 -0.21
C PHE A 69 6.30 -0.14 -0.90
N ARG A 70 6.85 -1.09 -0.16
CA ARG A 70 7.89 -1.99 -0.63
C ARG A 70 7.34 -3.39 -0.83
N SER A 71 7.35 -3.90 -2.07
CA SER A 71 7.08 -5.31 -2.32
C SER A 71 8.14 -6.18 -1.66
N THR A 72 7.71 -7.23 -0.98
CA THR A 72 8.58 -8.32 -0.51
C THR A 72 8.23 -9.64 -1.19
N THR A 73 7.35 -9.59 -2.19
CA THR A 73 6.99 -10.76 -3.00
C THR A 73 8.21 -11.19 -3.78
N GLY A 74 8.61 -12.47 -3.65
CA GLY A 74 9.76 -13.04 -4.33
C GLY A 74 9.56 -13.27 -5.83
N SER A 75 9.03 -12.29 -6.56
CA SER A 75 8.75 -12.38 -7.99
C SER A 75 8.84 -11.01 -8.68
N GLY A 76 8.88 -10.98 -10.01
CA GLY A 76 8.79 -9.73 -10.79
C GLY A 76 7.40 -9.07 -10.75
N PHE A 77 6.40 -9.77 -10.19
CA PHE A 77 5.07 -9.26 -9.90
C PHE A 77 4.94 -8.99 -8.39
N GLY A 78 4.20 -7.93 -8.04
CA GLY A 78 4.04 -7.50 -6.66
C GLY A 78 2.62 -7.00 -6.35
N PRO A 79 2.39 -6.61 -5.09
CA PRO A 79 1.10 -6.08 -4.65
C PRO A 79 0.74 -4.79 -5.37
N VAL A 80 -0.55 -4.59 -5.60
CA VAL A 80 -1.13 -3.37 -6.18
C VAL A 80 -1.64 -2.50 -5.05
N ILE A 81 -1.25 -1.23 -5.05
CA ILE A 81 -1.70 -0.24 -4.08
C ILE A 81 -2.56 0.77 -4.82
N ASP A 82 -3.75 1.05 -4.29
CA ASP A 82 -4.67 2.05 -4.82
C ASP A 82 -5.37 2.81 -3.67
N ALA A 83 -5.91 3.98 -3.98
CA ALA A 83 -6.72 4.81 -3.09
C ALA A 83 -6.03 5.13 -1.74
N VAL A 84 -4.74 5.45 -1.78
CA VAL A 84 -3.99 5.86 -0.59
C VAL A 84 -4.57 7.17 -0.06
N HIS A 85 -5.07 7.13 1.17
CA HIS A 85 -5.59 8.30 1.87
C HIS A 85 -4.79 8.55 3.15
N VAL A 86 -4.44 9.80 3.40
CA VAL A 86 -3.69 10.23 4.58
C VAL A 86 -4.47 11.34 5.27
N GLU A 87 -4.86 11.07 6.50
CA GLU A 87 -5.55 12.03 7.37
C GLU A 87 -4.76 12.20 8.65
N SER A 88 -4.71 13.44 9.15
CA SER A 88 -4.23 13.69 10.50
C SER A 88 -5.32 13.29 11.49
N CYS A 89 -4.94 12.56 12.53
CA CYS A 89 -5.83 12.27 13.65
C CYS A 89 -5.08 12.53 14.95
N LEU A 90 -5.80 13.00 15.98
CA LEU A 90 -5.21 13.12 17.31
C LEU A 90 -4.97 11.71 17.84
N LEU A 91 -3.74 11.42 18.28
CA LEU A 91 -3.30 10.07 18.66
C LEU A 91 -4.21 9.41 19.72
N VAL A 92 -4.85 10.19 20.58
CA VAL A 92 -5.82 9.71 21.58
C VAL A 92 -7.17 9.25 21.00
N ILE A 93 -7.49 9.58 19.75
CA ILE A 93 -8.76 9.21 19.09
C ILE A 93 -8.58 8.01 18.14
N CYS A 94 -7.39 7.81 17.59
CA CYS A 94 -7.15 6.81 16.54
C CYS A 94 -6.60 5.46 17.01
N VAL A 95 -6.35 5.27 18.31
CA VAL A 95 -5.92 3.98 18.90
C VAL A 95 -7.09 3.25 19.57
N GLY A 96 -8.32 3.77 19.42
CA GLY A 96 -9.57 3.21 19.97
C GLY A 96 -10.24 2.22 19.03
#